data_AF-A0AAD9TVY4-F1
#
_entry.id   AF-A0AAD9TVY4-F1
#
_cell.length_a   1.000
_cell.length_b   1.000
_cell.length_c   1.000
_cell.angle_alpha   90.00
_cell.angle_beta   90.00
_cell.angle_gamma   90.00
#
_symmetry.space_group_name_H-M   'P 1'
#
loop_
_entity.id
_entity.type
_entity.pdbx_description
1 polymer ?
#
loop_
_entity_poly.entity_id
_entity_poly.type
_entity_poly.pdbx_seq_one_letter_code
_entity_poly.pdbx_strand_id
1 'polypeptide(L)'
;MASSQSSPVFACNVARNATLGSFGFRDKSLGIGVRVADLVKRLTLQEKITFLVNSAGSVSRLGIPKYEWWSEALHGVSYVGP
;
A
#
# COMPACT_ATOMS: atom_id res chain seq x y z
N MET A 1 -26.22 -9.55 -2.14
CA MET A 1 -25.65 -8.73 -3.24
C MET A 1 -24.16 -9.05 -3.29
N ALA A 2 -23.72 -9.76 -4.33
CA ALA A 2 -22.31 -10.16 -4.46
C ALA A 2 -21.47 -8.90 -4.75
N SER A 3 -20.59 -8.55 -3.82
CA SER A 3 -19.58 -7.52 -4.01
C SER A 3 -18.65 -7.97 -5.14
N SER A 4 -18.63 -7.22 -6.24
CA SER A 4 -17.61 -7.36 -7.27
C SER A 4 -16.25 -7.01 -6.63
N GLN A 5 -15.49 -8.03 -6.24
CA GLN A 5 -14.12 -7.84 -5.78
C GLN A 5 -13.27 -7.38 -6.96
N SER A 6 -13.18 -6.06 -7.16
CA SER A 6 -12.16 -5.46 -8.01
C SER A 6 -10.81 -5.82 -7.42
N SER A 7 -9.99 -6.58 -8.16
CA SER A 7 -8.67 -6.98 -7.69
C SER A 7 -7.86 -5.74 -7.29
N PRO A 8 -7.14 -5.75 -6.15
CA PRO A 8 -6.36 -4.61 -5.72
C PRO A 8 -5.33 -4.22 -6.81
N VAL A 9 -5.33 -2.94 -7.16
CA VAL A 9 -4.33 -2.36 -8.06
C VAL A 9 -3.04 -2.23 -7.25
N PHE A 10 -2.09 -3.12 -7.51
CA PHE A 10 -0.76 -3.00 -6.94
C PHE A 10 0.12 -2.13 -7.82
N ALA A 11 0.96 -1.32 -7.18
CA ALA A 11 1.96 -0.51 -7.86
C ALA A 11 2.77 -1.41 -8.79
N CYS A 12 3.22 -2.59 -8.35
CA CYS A 12 4.01 -3.52 -9.15
C CYS A 12 3.31 -4.05 -10.43
N ASN A 13 1.99 -3.91 -10.57
CA ASN A 13 1.23 -4.42 -11.71
C ASN A 13 1.26 -3.46 -12.92
N VAL A 14 2.46 -3.25 -13.48
CA VAL A 14 2.68 -2.39 -14.67
C VAL A 14 2.00 -2.89 -15.93
N ALA A 15 1.76 -4.19 -16.03
CA ALA A 15 1.04 -4.78 -17.15
C ALA A 15 -0.38 -4.22 -17.26
N ARG A 16 -1.01 -3.85 -16.13
CA ARG A 16 -2.34 -3.22 -16.09
C ARG A 16 -2.31 -1.70 -16.11
N ASN A 17 -1.22 -1.09 -15.64
CA ASN A 17 -1.05 0.36 -15.68
C ASN A 17 0.43 0.76 -15.73
N ALA A 18 0.92 1.07 -16.93
CA ALA A 18 2.30 1.45 -17.18
C ALA A 18 2.73 2.73 -16.45
N THR A 19 1.79 3.64 -16.16
CA THR A 19 2.07 4.91 -15.47
C THR A 19 2.54 4.70 -14.02
N LEU A 20 2.21 3.56 -13.41
CA LEU A 20 2.68 3.20 -12.08
C LEU A 20 4.16 2.80 -12.10
N GLY A 21 4.72 2.44 -13.26
CA GLY A 21 6.07 1.87 -13.46
C GLY A 21 7.21 2.79 -13.08
N SER A 22 7.01 4.09 -13.27
CA SER A 22 8.05 5.11 -13.18
C SER A 22 8.22 5.72 -11.78
N PHE A 23 7.51 5.22 -10.77
CA PHE A 23 7.63 5.76 -9.42
C PHE A 23 8.93 5.32 -8.75
N GLY A 24 9.66 6.28 -8.17
CA GLY A 24 10.93 6.03 -7.49
C GLY A 24 10.82 5.03 -6.34
N PHE A 25 9.70 5.01 -5.61
CA PHE A 25 9.47 4.03 -4.54
C PHE A 25 9.45 2.57 -5.01
N ARG A 26 9.34 2.31 -6.32
CA ARG A 26 9.39 0.98 -6.91
C ARG A 26 10.76 0.57 -7.42
N ASP A 27 11.66 1.51 -7.61
CA ASP A 27 12.98 1.23 -8.15
C ASP A 27 13.79 0.44 -7.12
N LYS A 28 14.05 -0.83 -7.42
CA LYS A 28 14.78 -1.75 -6.53
C LYS A 28 16.29 -1.46 -6.48
N SER A 29 16.80 -0.63 -7.39
CA SER A 29 18.20 -0.18 -7.36
C SER A 29 18.43 0.92 -6.33
N LEU A 30 17.37 1.62 -5.89
CA LEU A 30 17.44 2.66 -4.88
C LEU A 30 17.37 2.07 -3.45
N GLY A 31 18.05 2.73 -2.51
CA GLY A 31 17.97 2.40 -1.09
C GLY A 31 16.56 2.58 -0.52
N ILE A 32 16.22 1.81 0.52
CA ILE A 32 14.89 1.83 1.14
C ILE A 32 14.47 3.23 1.58
N GLY A 33 15.36 4.00 2.21
CA GLY A 33 15.05 5.37 2.66
C GLY A 33 14.66 6.31 1.52
N VAL A 34 15.34 6.21 0.37
CA VAL A 34 15.01 6.99 -0.84
C VAL A 34 13.63 6.60 -1.38
N ARG A 35 13.35 5.30 -1.41
CA ARG A 35 12.06 4.77 -1.88
C ARG A 35 10.90 5.19 -0.98
N VAL A 36 11.08 5.12 0.34
CA VAL A 36 10.08 5.56 1.33
C VAL A 36 9.85 7.07 1.23
N ALA A 37 10.91 7.87 1.13
CA ALA A 37 10.80 9.32 1.00
C ALA A 37 10.03 9.71 -0.28
N ASP A 38 10.31 9.06 -1.42
CA ASP A 38 9.56 9.27 -2.67
C ASP A 38 8.07 8.94 -2.51
N LEU A 39 7.75 7.83 -1.85
CA LEU A 39 6.36 7.45 -1.56
C LEU A 39 5.65 8.51 -0.69
N VAL A 40 6.23 8.85 0.46
CA VAL A 40 5.62 9.79 1.42
C VAL A 40 5.48 11.19 0.83
N LYS A 41 6.43 11.62 -0.02
CA LYS A 41 6.37 12.90 -0.75
C LYS A 41 5.21 12.95 -1.74
N ARG A 42 4.84 11.81 -2.34
CA ARG A 42 3.73 11.74 -3.29
C ARG A 42 2.36 11.79 -2.63
N LEU A 43 2.24 11.45 -1.35
CA LEU A 43 0.97 11.44 -0.62
C LEU A 43 0.46 12.86 -0.34
N THR A 44 -0.83 13.07 -0.54
CA THR A 44 -1.56 14.22 0.00
C THR A 44 -1.66 14.12 1.52
N LEU A 45 -1.95 15.25 2.18
CA LEU A 45 -2.16 15.25 3.63
C LEU A 45 -3.30 14.30 4.04
N GLN A 46 -4.42 14.32 3.31
CA GLN A 46 -5.56 13.45 3.59
C GLN A 46 -5.19 11.97 3.51
N GLU A 47 -4.43 11.57 2.49
CA GLU A 47 -3.98 10.18 2.37
C GLU A 47 -3.04 9.81 3.52
N LYS A 48 -2.09 10.69 3.89
CA LYS A 48 -1.18 10.43 5.03
C LYS A 48 -1.94 10.14 6.33
N ILE A 49 -3.00 10.89 6.60
CA ILE A 49 -3.83 10.69 7.81
C ILE A 49 -4.40 9.27 7.85
N THR A 50 -4.76 8.70 6.69
CA THR A 50 -5.28 7.32 6.63
C THR A 50 -4.25 6.23 6.93
N PHE A 51 -2.95 6.56 6.96
CA PHE A 51 -1.87 5.63 7.31
C PHE A 51 -1.42 5.72 8.77
N LEU A 52 -2.09 6.52 9.60
CA LEU A 52 -1.74 6.71 11.02
C LEU A 52 -2.43 5.70 11.97
N VAL A 53 -3.21 4.77 11.42
CA VAL A 53 -3.91 3.71 12.16
C VAL A 53 -3.66 2.35 11.50
N ASN A 54 -3.99 1.27 12.22
CA ASN A 54 -3.75 -0.11 11.80
C ASN A 54 -4.45 -0.47 10.48
N SER A 55 -5.71 -0.06 10.34
CA SER A 55 -6.49 -0.22 9.12
C SER A 55 -6.16 0.86 8.09
N ALA A 56 -4.95 0.79 7.54
CA ALA A 56 -4.44 1.80 6.62
C ALA A 56 -5.26 1.86 5.32
N GLY A 57 -5.56 3.09 4.89
CA GLY A 57 -6.32 3.36 3.68
C GLY A 57 -5.59 2.95 2.39
N SER A 58 -6.33 2.92 1.28
CA SER A 58 -5.77 2.71 -0.06
C SER A 58 -5.47 4.02 -0.77
N VAL A 59 -4.44 4.04 -1.62
CA VAL A 59 -4.13 5.14 -2.54
C VAL A 59 -4.09 4.59 -3.98
N SER A 60 -5.27 4.50 -4.59
CA SER A 60 -5.44 3.86 -5.91
C SER A 60 -4.62 4.52 -7.03
N ARG A 61 -4.44 5.84 -6.99
CA ARG A 61 -3.61 6.59 -7.97
C ARG A 61 -2.12 6.21 -7.93
N LEU A 62 -1.65 5.66 -6.80
CA LEU A 62 -0.29 5.16 -6.61
C LEU A 62 -0.22 3.62 -6.67
N GLY A 63 -1.35 2.93 -6.87
CA GLY A 63 -1.41 1.47 -6.80
C GLY A 63 -1.15 0.92 -5.40
N ILE A 64 -1.58 1.62 -4.36
CA ILE A 64 -1.41 1.18 -2.97
C ILE A 64 -2.76 0.66 -2.47
N PRO A 65 -2.88 -0.65 -2.20
CA PRO A 65 -4.10 -1.21 -1.62
C PRO A 65 -4.24 -0.82 -0.15
N LYS A 66 -5.40 -1.13 0.45
CA LYS A 66 -5.53 -1.11 1.91
C LYS A 66 -4.53 -2.09 2.52
N TYR A 67 -4.04 -1.76 3.71
CA TYR A 67 -3.10 -2.61 4.43
C TYR A 67 -3.46 -2.63 5.91
N GLU A 68 -3.56 -3.82 6.48
CA GLU A 68 -3.76 -4.01 7.91
C GLU A 68 -2.41 -4.43 8.50
N TRP A 69 -1.79 -3.55 9.27
CA TRP A 69 -0.45 -3.81 9.81
C TRP A 69 -0.46 -4.37 11.22
N TRP A 70 -1.58 -4.28 11.95
CA TRP A 70 -1.71 -4.99 13.21
C TRP A 70 -2.11 -6.43 12.89
N SER A 71 -1.21 -7.36 13.21
CA SER A 71 -1.45 -8.79 13.16
C SER A 71 -0.88 -9.43 14.41
N GLU A 72 -1.49 -10.52 14.85
CA GLU A 72 -1.12 -11.18 16.11
C GLU A 72 -0.63 -12.60 15.87
N ALA A 73 0.44 -12.98 16.57
CA ALA A 73 1.06 -14.29 16.42
C ALA A 73 1.71 -14.82 17.71
N LEU A 74 1.20 -14.45 18.90
CA LEU A 74 1.84 -14.70 20.20
C LEU A 74 2.27 -16.17 20.39
N HIS A 75 1.39 -17.12 20.01
CA HIS A 75 1.63 -18.57 20.08
C HIS A 75 1.15 -19.27 18.80
N GLY A 76 1.36 -18.63 17.66
CA GLY A 76 0.84 -19.04 16.36
C GLY A 76 -0.03 -17.94 15.74
N VAL A 77 -0.16 -17.97 14.42
CA VAL A 77 -0.92 -16.97 13.66
C VAL A 77 -2.36 -16.90 14.18
N SER A 78 -2.75 -15.71 14.63
CA SER A 78 -4.10 -15.44 15.09
C SER A 78 -4.97 -14.95 13.94
N TYR A 79 -6.25 -15.32 14.01
CA TYR A 79 -7.33 -14.73 13.20
C TYR A 79 -8.28 -13.88 14.06
N VAL A 80 -7.90 -13.64 15.33
CA VAL A 80 -8.63 -12.80 16.28
C VAL A 80 -7.73 -11.65 16.74
N GLY A 81 -8.20 -10.43 16.50
CA GLY A 81 -7.47 -9.16 16.67
C GLY A 81 -6.72 -8.72 15.40
N PRO A 82 -6.77 -7.43 15.04
CA PRO A 82 -7.99 -6.76 14.56
C PRO A 82 -8.87 -7.61 13.64
#